data_AF-A0AAV9P3V8-F1
#
_entry.id   AF-A0AAV9P3V8-F1
#
_cell.length_a   1.000
_cell.length_b   1.000
_cell.length_c   1.000
_cell.angle_alpha   90.00
_cell.angle_beta   90.00
_cell.angle_gamma   90.00
#
_symmetry.space_group_name_H-M   'P 1'
#
loop_
_entity.id
_entity.type
_entity.pdbx_description
1 polymer ?
#
loop_
_entity_poly.entity_id
_entity_poly.type
_entity_poly.pdbx_seq_one_letter_code
_entity_poly.pdbx_strand_id
1 'polypeptide(L)'
;MAIALVFCTVGMFVFGYTLSVGSPGPLCAFFQGVMMVGVLIGIFSTLSYALDAFRSQSNDIFIMNMLFKNFMFYGLSNFANNWVAAKGPQEIMFTFGGTSAFMCLMAIPTYIYGKRMRSWWARHDLFVKWGMQTTGAASEMG
;
A
#
# COMPACT_ATOMS: atom_id res chain seq x y z
N MET A 1 7.52 -7.34 5.47
CA MET A 1 6.09 -7.26 5.82
C MET A 1 5.79 -7.38 7.31
N ALA A 2 6.34 -8.36 8.05
CA ALA A 2 6.08 -8.48 9.49
C ALA A 2 6.44 -7.23 10.31
N ILE A 3 7.61 -6.63 10.03
CA ILE A 3 8.04 -5.37 10.67
C ILE A 3 7.06 -4.24 10.32
N ALA A 4 6.69 -4.09 9.05
CA ALA A 4 5.72 -3.09 8.64
C ALA A 4 4.36 -3.27 9.35
N LEU A 5 3.88 -4.51 9.51
CA LEU A 5 2.64 -4.81 10.22
C LEU A 5 2.71 -4.32 11.67
N VAL A 6 3.76 -4.67 12.42
CA VAL A 6 3.87 -4.30 13.84
C VAL A 6 3.94 -2.78 14.00
N PHE A 7 4.84 -2.11 13.29
CA PHE A 7 5.04 -0.68 13.43
C PHE A 7 3.85 0.15 12.90
N CYS A 8 3.23 -0.27 11.79
CA CYS A 8 2.07 0.40 11.21
C CYS A 8 0.83 0.25 12.10
N THR A 9 0.53 -0.97 12.56
CA THR A 9 -0.68 -1.22 13.37
C THR A 9 -0.57 -0.59 14.75
N VAL A 10 0.53 -0.83 15.46
CA VAL A 10 0.77 -0.23 16.78
C VAL A 10 0.82 1.29 16.66
N GLY A 11 1.50 1.82 15.64
CA GLY A 11 1.54 3.26 15.37
C GLY A 11 0.15 3.87 15.15
N MET A 12 -0.70 3.26 14.31
CA MET A 12 -2.07 3.75 14.05
C MET A 12 -3.00 3.65 15.26
N PHE A 13 -3.00 2.53 15.97
CA PHE A 13 -3.85 2.37 17.14
C PHE A 13 -3.43 3.30 18.27
N VAL A 14 -2.14 3.39 18.58
CA VAL A 14 -1.66 4.25 19.67
C VAL A 14 -1.81 5.73 19.30
N PHE A 15 -1.53 6.11 18.05
CA PHE A 15 -1.76 7.49 17.58
C PHE A 15 -3.24 7.90 17.71
N GLY A 16 -4.16 7.05 17.23
CA GLY A 16 -5.60 7.29 17.34
C GLY A 16 -6.08 7.44 18.79
N TYR A 17 -5.55 6.61 19.70
CA TYR A 17 -5.84 6.71 21.13
C TYR A 17 -5.27 8.01 21.73
N THR A 18 -4.01 8.35 21.45
CA THR A 18 -3.38 9.57 22.00
C THR A 18 -4.06 10.85 21.54
N LEU A 19 -4.58 10.87 20.31
CA LEU A 19 -5.43 11.95 19.79
C LEU A 19 -6.76 12.06 20.53
N SER A 20 -7.41 10.93 20.84
CA SER A 20 -8.70 10.91 21.55
C SER A 20 -8.62 11.41 22.99
N VAL A 21 -7.50 11.12 23.68
CA VAL A 21 -7.26 11.52 25.07
C VAL A 21 -6.78 12.98 25.16
N GLY A 22 -6.48 13.63 24.02
CA GLY A 22 -5.93 14.98 24.00
C GLY A 22 -4.51 15.04 24.58
N SER A 23 -3.69 14.03 24.26
CA SER A 23 -2.31 13.93 24.76
C SER A 23 -1.42 15.09 24.26
N PRO A 24 -0.30 15.38 24.93
CA PRO A 24 0.62 16.44 24.53
C PRO A 24 1.07 16.27 23.07
N GLY A 25 1.10 17.36 22.31
CA GLY A 25 1.47 17.37 20.88
C GLY A 25 2.74 16.58 20.53
N PRO A 26 3.84 16.68 21.31
CA PRO A 26 5.07 15.91 21.04
C PRO A 26 4.87 14.38 21.07
N LEU A 27 4.00 13.89 21.95
CA LEU A 27 3.72 12.46 22.09
C LEU A 27 2.91 11.94 20.89
N CYS A 28 1.94 12.71 20.42
CA CYS A 28 1.20 12.42 19.19
C CYS A 28 2.13 12.40 17.96
N ALA A 29 3.03 13.38 17.85
CA ALA A 29 4.00 13.45 16.74
C ALA A 29 4.97 12.25 16.74
N PHE A 30 5.40 11.79 17.92
CA PHE A 30 6.23 10.60 18.04
C PHE A 30 5.53 9.35 17.49
N PHE A 31 4.26 9.10 17.90
CA PHE A 31 3.51 7.95 17.41
C PHE A 31 3.14 8.05 15.93
N GLN A 32 2.93 9.26 15.41
CA GLN A 32 2.83 9.49 13.97
C GLN A 32 4.13 9.08 13.25
N GLY A 33 5.30 9.38 13.82
CA GLY A 33 6.59 8.93 13.30
C GLY A 33 6.72 7.41 13.27
N VAL A 34 6.35 6.74 14.37
CA VAL A 34 6.33 5.26 14.46
C VAL A 34 5.43 4.64 13.38
N MET A 35 4.24 5.22 13.18
CA MET A 35 3.34 4.83 12.09
C MET A 35 4.01 4.98 10.72
N MET A 36 4.62 6.14 10.45
CA MET A 36 5.24 6.42 9.14
C MET A 36 6.39 5.46 8.82
N VAL A 37 7.18 5.04 9.81
CA VAL A 37 8.21 4.00 9.61
C VAL A 37 7.58 2.71 9.07
N GLY A 38 6.49 2.24 9.68
CA GLY A 38 5.78 1.05 9.21
C GLY A 38 5.22 1.19 7.79
N VAL A 39 4.57 2.33 7.51
CA VAL A 39 3.97 2.64 6.21
C VAL A 39 5.03 2.68 5.10
N LEU A 40 6.16 3.37 5.33
CA LEU A 40 7.23 3.49 4.34
C LEU A 40 7.84 2.13 4.00
N ILE A 41 8.13 1.30 5.02
CA ILE A 41 8.63 -0.06 4.79
C ILE A 41 7.64 -0.84 3.93
N GLY A 42 6.34 -0.77 4.24
CA GLY A 42 5.29 -1.47 3.48
C GLY A 42 5.20 -1.03 2.03
N ILE A 43 5.19 0.29 1.78
CA ILE A 43 5.09 0.86 0.43
C ILE A 43 6.29 0.48 -0.42
N PHE A 44 7.51 0.75 0.06
CA PHE A 44 8.70 0.55 -0.74
C PHE A 44 8.99 -0.92 -1.01
N SER A 45 8.77 -1.81 -0.03
CA SER A 45 8.99 -3.24 -0.24
C SER A 45 7.96 -3.88 -1.17
N THR A 46 6.72 -3.39 -1.20
CA THR A 46 5.71 -3.88 -2.15
C THR A 46 5.99 -3.37 -3.57
N LEU A 47 6.33 -2.08 -3.69
CA LEU A 47 6.58 -1.46 -4.99
C LEU A 47 7.82 -2.04 -5.66
N SER A 48 8.93 -2.20 -4.93
CA SER A 48 10.15 -2.80 -5.50
C SER A 48 9.89 -4.24 -5.96
N TYR A 49 9.19 -5.04 -5.16
CA TYR A 49 8.81 -6.40 -5.54
C TYR A 49 7.94 -6.44 -6.82
N ALA A 50 6.97 -5.52 -6.95
CA ALA A 50 6.11 -5.47 -8.13
C ALA A 50 6.91 -5.11 -9.41
N LEU A 51 7.82 -4.14 -9.32
CA LEU A 51 8.69 -3.74 -10.43
C LEU A 51 9.69 -4.85 -10.80
N ASP A 52 10.24 -5.55 -9.81
CA ASP A 52 11.13 -6.68 -10.05
C ASP A 52 10.41 -7.90 -10.65
N ALA A 53 9.13 -8.11 -10.30
CA ALA A 53 8.35 -9.23 -10.83
C ALA A 53 7.91 -9.04 -12.29
N PHE A 54 7.77 -7.78 -12.75
CA PHE A 54 7.25 -7.43 -14.08
C PHE A 54 8.16 -6.42 -14.79
N ARG A 55 9.44 -6.77 -14.95
CA ARG A 55 10.47 -5.85 -15.47
C ARG A 55 10.18 -5.24 -16.83
N SER A 56 9.55 -5.99 -17.73
CA SER A 56 9.18 -5.49 -19.07
C SER A 56 8.10 -4.40 -19.04
N GLN A 57 7.30 -4.32 -17.96
CA GLN A 57 6.18 -3.40 -17.82
C GLN A 57 6.30 -2.51 -16.58
N SER A 58 7.51 -2.36 -16.05
CA SER A 58 7.79 -1.61 -14.82
C SER A 58 7.27 -0.16 -14.88
N ASN A 59 7.43 0.51 -16.02
CA ASN A 59 6.99 1.90 -16.18
C ASN A 59 5.47 2.03 -16.05
N ASP A 60 4.72 1.17 -16.74
CA ASP A 60 3.26 1.20 -16.72
C ASP A 60 2.74 0.86 -15.32
N ILE A 61 3.30 -0.16 -14.67
CA ILE A 61 2.92 -0.55 -13.31
C ILE A 61 3.19 0.59 -12.32
N PHE A 62 4.32 1.29 -12.45
CA PHE A 62 4.65 2.44 -11.61
C PHE A 62 3.63 3.57 -11.76
N ILE A 63 3.28 3.92 -13.01
CA ILE A 63 2.30 4.98 -13.32
C ILE A 63 0.93 4.58 -12.79
N MET A 64 0.48 3.35 -13.04
CA MET A 64 -0.80 2.85 -12.56
C MET A 64 -0.89 2.84 -11.03
N ASN A 65 0.19 2.45 -10.33
CA ASN A 65 0.26 2.51 -8.88
C ASN A 65 0.14 3.95 -8.34
N MET A 66 0.80 4.92 -8.98
CA MET A 66 0.71 6.34 -8.62
C MET A 66 -0.70 6.89 -8.86
N LEU A 67 -1.31 6.55 -10.01
CA LEU A 67 -2.68 6.95 -10.32
C LEU A 67 -3.67 6.39 -9.29
N PHE A 68 -3.60 5.09 -9.03
CA PHE A 68 -4.50 4.39 -8.11
C PHE A 68 -4.41 4.96 -6.70
N LYS A 69 -3.20 5.12 -6.15
CA LYS A 69 -3.05 5.64 -4.79
C LYS A 69 -3.57 7.07 -4.68
N ASN A 70 -3.28 7.93 -5.65
CA ASN A 70 -3.70 9.33 -5.61
C ASN A 70 -5.22 9.47 -5.74
N PHE A 71 -5.84 8.64 -6.60
CA PHE A 71 -7.29 8.58 -6.72
C PHE A 71 -7.95 8.10 -5.42
N MET A 72 -7.41 7.06 -4.78
CA MET A 72 -7.89 6.63 -3.46
C MET A 72 -7.78 7.73 -2.40
N PHE A 73 -6.65 8.44 -2.32
CA PHE A 73 -6.48 9.53 -1.35
C PHE A 73 -7.37 10.73 -1.64
N TYR A 74 -7.65 11.01 -2.92
CA TYR A 74 -8.64 12.02 -3.29
C TYR A 74 -10.04 11.64 -2.79
N GLY A 75 -10.47 10.38 -3.00
CA GLY A 75 -11.71 9.87 -2.43
C GLY A 75 -11.73 9.99 -0.90
N LEU A 76 -10.65 9.57 -0.24
CA LEU A 76 -10.49 9.63 1.21
C LEU A 76 -10.62 11.05 1.75
N SER A 77 -9.98 12.03 1.11
CA SER A 77 -9.99 13.44 1.54
C SER A 77 -11.40 14.03 1.63
N ASN A 78 -12.32 13.60 0.75
CA ASN A 78 -13.69 14.11 0.73
C ASN A 78 -14.52 13.64 1.94
N PHE A 79 -14.23 12.47 2.53
CA PHE A 79 -15.03 11.93 3.64
C PHE A 79 -14.27 11.85 4.97
N ALA A 80 -12.94 11.84 4.97
CA ALA A 80 -12.14 11.68 6.18
C ALA A 80 -12.39 12.80 7.21
N ASN A 81 -12.45 14.06 6.77
CA ASN A 81 -12.70 15.20 7.65
C ASN A 81 -14.09 15.12 8.32
N ASN A 82 -15.12 14.79 7.54
CA ASN A 82 -16.48 14.66 8.04
C ASN A 82 -16.61 13.46 9.00
N TRP A 83 -15.89 12.37 8.74
CA TRP A 83 -15.88 11.21 9.63
C TRP A 83 -15.23 11.53 10.98
N VAL A 84 -14.06 12.21 10.97
CA VAL A 84 -13.40 12.67 12.19
C VAL A 84 -14.31 13.61 12.99
N ALA A 85 -15.00 14.53 12.32
CA ALA A 85 -15.92 15.44 12.98
C ALA A 85 -17.11 14.72 13.63
N ALA A 86 -17.64 13.66 12.99
CA ALA A 86 -18.81 12.95 13.48
C ALA A 86 -18.52 11.91 14.58
N LYS A 87 -17.39 11.20 14.49
CA LYS A 87 -17.09 10.04 15.35
C LYS A 87 -15.74 10.12 16.08
N GLY A 88 -15.01 11.20 15.87
CA GLY A 88 -13.69 11.42 16.47
C GLY A 88 -12.55 10.72 15.72
N PRO A 89 -11.30 11.06 16.09
CA PRO A 89 -10.09 10.58 15.41
C PRO A 89 -9.77 9.10 15.70
N GLN A 90 -10.32 8.53 16.78
CA GLN A 90 -10.00 7.16 17.19
C GLN A 90 -10.58 6.12 16.21
N GLU A 91 -11.85 6.24 15.83
CA GLU A 91 -12.52 5.25 14.98
C GLU A 91 -11.89 5.18 13.59
N ILE A 92 -11.57 6.34 12.99
CA ILE A 92 -10.92 6.38 11.67
C ILE A 92 -9.51 5.79 11.70
N MET A 93 -8.75 6.04 12.78
CA MET A 93 -7.39 5.50 12.91
C MET A 93 -7.40 3.99 13.18
N PHE A 94 -8.39 3.50 13.94
CA PHE A 94 -8.55 2.08 14.22
C PHE A 94 -8.96 1.30 12.98
N THR A 95 -9.86 1.88 12.16
CA THR A 95 -10.26 1.27 10.88
C THR A 95 -9.11 1.25 9.86
N PHE A 96 -8.30 2.31 9.77
CA PHE A 96 -7.08 2.29 8.95
C PHE A 96 -6.03 1.32 9.47
N GLY A 97 -5.83 1.26 10.79
CA GLY A 97 -4.92 0.30 11.43
C GLY A 97 -5.33 -1.14 11.14
N GLY A 98 -6.62 -1.47 11.30
CA GLY A 98 -7.17 -2.79 10.99
C GLY A 98 -7.08 -3.15 9.51
N THR A 99 -7.42 -2.22 8.62
CA THR A 99 -7.32 -2.45 7.16
C THR A 99 -5.87 -2.67 6.74
N SER A 100 -4.94 -1.88 7.28
CA SER A 100 -3.51 -2.02 7.01
C SER A 100 -2.96 -3.35 7.55
N ALA A 101 -3.41 -3.78 8.74
CA ALA A 101 -3.08 -5.09 9.29
C ALA A 101 -3.55 -6.22 8.36
N PHE A 102 -4.81 -6.14 7.92
CA PHE A 102 -5.41 -7.11 7.02
C PHE A 102 -4.66 -7.21 5.70
N MET A 103 -4.31 -6.08 5.08
CA MET A 103 -3.49 -6.05 3.86
C MET A 103 -2.11 -6.69 4.08
N CYS A 104 -1.47 -6.42 5.23
CA CYS A 104 -0.20 -7.03 5.58
C CYS A 104 -0.33 -8.55 5.81
N LEU A 105 -1.44 -9.04 6.36
CA LEU A 105 -1.74 -10.47 6.49
C LEU A 105 -2.00 -11.12 5.13
N MET A 106 -2.66 -10.41 4.20
CA MET A 106 -2.81 -10.86 2.81
C MET A 106 -1.47 -10.98 2.06
N ALA A 107 -0.37 -10.44 2.57
CA ALA A 107 0.95 -10.73 2.01
C ALA A 107 1.33 -12.22 2.12
N ILE A 108 0.85 -12.94 3.14
CA ILE A 108 1.13 -14.37 3.34
C ILE A 108 0.57 -15.23 2.18
N PRO A 109 -0.74 -15.18 1.84
CA PRO A 109 -1.24 -15.93 0.70
C PRO A 109 -0.61 -15.46 -0.61
N THR A 110 -0.29 -14.18 -0.75
CA THR A 110 0.39 -13.66 -1.94
C THR A 110 1.80 -14.25 -2.08
N TYR A 111 2.51 -14.50 -0.98
CA TYR A 111 3.81 -15.17 -0.99
C TYR A 111 3.70 -16.65 -1.43
N ILE A 112 2.66 -17.36 -0.96
CA ILE A 112 2.44 -18.77 -1.28
C ILE A 112 1.95 -18.94 -2.74
N TYR A 113 0.91 -18.20 -3.12
CA TYR A 113 0.25 -18.32 -4.42
C TYR A 113 0.90 -17.46 -5.51
N GLY A 114 1.81 -16.56 -5.16
CA GLY A 114 2.46 -15.64 -6.10
C GLY A 114 3.18 -16.36 -7.23
N LYS A 115 3.78 -17.53 -6.96
CA LYS A 115 4.40 -18.38 -8.00
C LYS A 115 3.38 -18.87 -9.03
N ARG A 116 2.18 -19.27 -8.59
CA ARG A 116 1.10 -19.72 -9.47
C ARG A 116 0.53 -18.56 -10.27
N MET A 117 0.30 -17.42 -9.64
CA MET A 117 -0.18 -16.22 -10.34
C MET A 117 0.80 -15.78 -11.43
N ARG A 118 2.10 -15.65 -11.11
CA ARG A 118 3.11 -15.24 -12.11
C ARG A 118 3.20 -16.20 -13.28
N SER A 119 3.15 -17.50 -12.99
CA SER A 119 3.14 -18.55 -14.03
C SER A 119 1.89 -18.48 -14.91
N TRP A 120 0.73 -18.11 -14.35
CA TRP A 120 -0.49 -17.92 -15.11
C TRP A 120 -0.43 -16.67 -16.00
N TRP A 121 0.06 -15.55 -15.47
CA TRP A 121 0.25 -14.29 -16.19
C TRP A 121 1.26 -14.41 -17.33
N ALA A 122 2.36 -15.15 -17.13
CA ALA A 122 3.35 -15.41 -18.19
C ALA A 122 2.77 -16.23 -19.37
N ARG A 123 1.74 -17.05 -19.12
CA ARG A 123 1.05 -17.83 -20.18
C ARG A 123 -0.13 -17.11 -20.81
N HIS A 124 -0.75 -16.18 -20.08
CA HIS A 124 -1.91 -15.40 -20.52
C HIS A 124 -1.54 -13.92 -20.56
N ASP A 125 -0.57 -13.58 -21.39
CA ASP A 125 -0.19 -12.19 -21.57
C ASP A 125 -1.33 -11.45 -22.27
N LEU A 126 -2.05 -10.65 -21.48
CA LEU A 126 -3.16 -9.84 -21.97
C LEU A 126 -2.69 -8.75 -22.94
N PHE A 127 -1.42 -8.31 -22.85
CA PHE A 127 -0.87 -7.31 -23.76
C PHE A 127 -0.60 -7.89 -25.14
N VAL A 128 -0.14 -9.15 -25.21
CA VAL A 128 -0.07 -9.91 -26.47
C VAL A 128 -1.48 -10.13 -27.01
N LYS A 129 -2.43 -10.55 -26.17
CA LYS A 129 -3.80 -10.85 -26.59
C LYS A 129 -4.56 -9.63 -27.10
N TRP A 130 -4.31 -8.46 -26.53
CA TRP A 130 -4.98 -7.21 -26.91
C TRP A 130 -4.15 -6.34 -27.87
N GLY A 131 -3.00 -6.83 -28.36
CA GLY A 131 -2.16 -6.12 -29.32
C GLY A 131 -1.57 -4.82 -28.78
N MET A 132 -1.56 -4.63 -27.45
CA MET A 132 -1.04 -3.44 -26.77
C MET A 132 0.45 -3.61 -26.44
N GLN A 133 1.19 -4.27 -27.33
CA GLN A 133 2.64 -4.31 -27.22
C GLN A 133 3.16 -2.92 -27.60
N THR A 134 3.75 -2.22 -26.64
CA THR A 134 4.60 -1.08 -26.95
C THR A 134 5.84 -1.61 -27.65
N THR A 135 5.79 -1.71 -28.99
CA THR A 135 7.00 -1.93 -29.80
C THR A 135 7.86 -0.66 -29.73
N GLY A 136 8.46 -0.40 -28.56
CA GLY A 136 9.74 0.28 -28.50
C GLY A 136 10.79 -0.71 -28.99
N ALA A 137 11.77 -0.23 -29.76
CA ALA A 137 12.81 -1.02 -30.41
C ALA A 137 13.19 -2.27 -29.60
N ALA A 138 13.12 -3.42 -30.25
CA ALA A 138 13.54 -4.70 -29.73
C ALA A 138 14.80 -4.51 -28.88
N SER A 139 14.69 -4.71 -27.56
CA SER A 139 15.86 -4.95 -26.75
C SER A 139 16.28 -6.38 -27.08
N GLU A 140 17.04 -6.50 -28.16
CA GLU A 140 17.93 -7.62 -28.41
C GLU A 140 18.96 -7.64 -27.27
N MET A 141 18.62 -8.24 -26.13
CA MET A 141 19.61 -8.70 -25.17
C MET A 141 19.14 -10.02 -24.55
N GLY A 142 19.66 -11.09 -25.17
CA GLY A 142 20.15 -12.35 -24.59
C GLY A 142 19.54 -12.86 -23.29
#